data_AF-A0A3D4T637-F1
#
_entry.id   AF-A0A3D4T637-F1
#
_cell.length_a   1.000
_cell.length_b   1.000
_cell.length_c   1.000
_cell.angle_alpha   90.00
_cell.angle_beta   90.00
_cell.angle_gamma   90.00
#
_symmetry.space_group_name_H-M   'P 1'
#
loop_
_entity.id
_entity.type
_entity.pdbx_description
1 polymer ?
#
loop_
_entity_poly.entity_id
_entity_poly.type
_entity_poly.pdbx_seq_one_letter_code
_entity_poly.pdbx_strand_id
1 'polypeptide(L)'
;MSENSPLDDIAYLIAEFEEQKKIIYAHYSQVVASVLSGKISSENEIERIMDGLLDFGDDKQFLVLYKKLCRHVYNSYPQMVSEHIALFRMQFEERDNGHENEQQYL
;
A
#
# COMPACT_ATOMS: atom_id res chain seq x y z
N MET A 1 -14.87 -16.80 -35.68
CA MET A 1 -14.40 -16.42 -34.33
C MET A 1 -13.83 -15.03 -34.48
N SER A 2 -14.46 -14.01 -33.90
CA SER A 2 -13.90 -12.66 -33.90
C SER A 2 -12.59 -12.70 -33.12
N GLU A 3 -11.49 -12.19 -33.68
CA GLU A 3 -10.33 -11.83 -32.85
C GLU A 3 -10.80 -10.83 -31.80
N ASN A 4 -10.56 -11.13 -30.52
CA ASN A 4 -10.74 -10.13 -29.47
C ASN A 4 -9.74 -9.01 -29.71
N SER A 5 -10.19 -7.77 -29.59
CA SER A 5 -9.31 -6.63 -29.70
C SER A 5 -8.28 -6.68 -28.57
N PRO A 6 -7.03 -6.23 -28.77
CA PRO A 6 -6.08 -6.05 -27.67
C PRO A 6 -6.64 -5.20 -26.51
N LEU A 7 -7.61 -4.32 -26.80
CA LEU A 7 -8.32 -3.55 -25.78
C LEU A 7 -9.26 -4.41 -24.91
N ASP A 8 -9.86 -5.46 -25.47
CA ASP A 8 -10.71 -6.40 -24.74
C ASP A 8 -9.87 -7.26 -23.79
N ASP A 9 -8.68 -7.67 -24.23
CA ASP A 9 -7.72 -8.40 -23.40
C ASP A 9 -7.22 -7.53 -22.22
N ILE A 10 -6.92 -6.25 -22.49
CA ILE A 10 -6.55 -5.30 -21.43
C ILE A 10 -7.70 -5.13 -20.43
N ALA A 11 -8.93 -4.97 -20.90
CA ALA A 11 -10.09 -4.84 -20.02
C ALA A 11 -10.29 -6.09 -19.15
N TYR A 12 -10.12 -7.28 -19.74
CA TYR A 12 -10.16 -8.54 -19.00
C TYR A 12 -9.05 -8.63 -17.93
N LEU A 13 -7.82 -8.27 -18.28
CA LEU A 13 -6.69 -8.28 -17.34
C LEU A 13 -6.88 -7.31 -16.18
N ILE A 14 -7.45 -6.12 -16.44
CA ILE A 14 -7.78 -5.16 -15.38
C ILE A 14 -8.83 -5.74 -14.43
N ALA A 15 -9.87 -6.38 -14.96
CA ALA A 15 -10.92 -6.99 -14.14
C ALA A 15 -10.36 -8.12 -13.25
N GLU A 16 -9.50 -8.98 -13.82
CA GLU A 16 -8.84 -10.04 -13.06
C GLU A 16 -7.91 -9.46 -11.98
N PHE A 17 -7.12 -8.44 -12.30
CA PHE A 17 -6.25 -7.76 -11.33
C PHE A 17 -7.04 -7.17 -10.17
N GLU A 18 -8.16 -6.50 -10.43
CA GLU A 18 -9.03 -5.94 -9.40
C GLU A 18 -9.64 -7.02 -8.50
N GLU A 19 -9.95 -8.20 -9.02
CA GLU A 19 -10.43 -9.33 -8.21
C GLU A 19 -9.32 -9.90 -7.33
N GLN A 20 -8.12 -10.10 -7.88
CA GLN A 20 -6.96 -10.53 -7.10
C GLN A 20 -6.59 -9.53 -6.01
N LYS A 21 -6.70 -8.22 -6.29
CA LYS A 21 -6.44 -7.16 -5.30
C LYS A 21 -7.38 -7.26 -4.10
N LYS A 22 -8.67 -7.62 -4.30
CA LYS A 22 -9.61 -7.88 -3.18
C LYS A 22 -9.19 -9.07 -2.33
N ILE A 23 -8.72 -10.15 -2.96
CA ILE A 23 -8.23 -11.34 -2.26
C ILE A 23 -7.00 -10.98 -1.42
N ILE A 24 -6.06 -10.25 -2.01
CA ILE A 24 -4.86 -9.76 -1.33
C ILE A 24 -5.24 -8.88 -0.13
N TYR A 25 -6.16 -7.94 -0.31
CA TYR A 25 -6.66 -7.09 0.78
C TYR A 25 -7.28 -7.90 1.93
N ALA A 26 -8.05 -8.95 1.61
CA ALA A 26 -8.64 -9.82 2.62
C ALA A 26 -7.57 -10.57 3.43
N HIS A 27 -6.51 -11.07 2.77
CA HIS A 27 -5.37 -11.68 3.45
C HIS A 27 -4.61 -10.69 4.33
N TYR A 28 -4.32 -9.49 3.83
CA TYR A 28 -3.70 -8.43 4.65
C TYR A 28 -4.54 -8.08 5.87
N SER A 29 -5.86 -7.98 5.70
CA SER A 29 -6.77 -7.70 6.81
C SER A 29 -6.69 -8.77 7.91
N GLN A 30 -6.56 -10.05 7.53
CA GLN A 30 -6.41 -11.17 8.47
C GLN A 30 -5.06 -11.16 9.21
N VAL A 31 -3.96 -10.92 8.50
CA VAL A 31 -2.63 -10.88 9.14
C VAL A 31 -2.49 -9.65 10.03
N VAL A 32 -3.02 -8.49 9.62
CA VAL A 32 -3.07 -7.31 10.48
C VAL A 32 -3.92 -7.58 11.72
N ALA A 33 -5.07 -8.24 11.60
CA ALA A 33 -5.86 -8.64 12.78
C ALA A 33 -5.07 -9.57 13.72
N SER A 34 -4.20 -10.43 13.17
CA SER A 34 -3.31 -11.28 13.96
C SER A 34 -2.23 -10.47 14.69
N VAL A 35 -1.67 -9.43 14.09
CA VAL A 35 -0.77 -8.48 14.79
C VAL A 35 -1.52 -7.76 15.90
N LEU A 36 -2.70 -7.19 15.61
CA LEU A 36 -3.51 -6.43 16.56
C LEU A 36 -3.98 -7.25 17.77
N SER A 37 -4.12 -8.57 17.60
CA SER A 37 -4.48 -9.49 18.68
C SER A 37 -3.27 -10.07 19.43
N GLY A 38 -2.05 -9.68 19.05
CA GLY A 38 -0.80 -10.17 19.63
C GLY A 38 -0.40 -11.58 19.20
N LYS A 39 -1.11 -12.20 18.25
CA LYS A 39 -0.75 -13.52 17.69
C LYS A 39 0.53 -13.45 16.85
N ILE A 40 0.75 -12.32 16.18
CA ILE A 40 2.02 -11.98 15.52
C ILE A 40 2.62 -10.82 16.30
N SER A 41 3.85 -11.00 16.77
CA SER A 41 4.57 -9.99 17.56
C SER A 41 6.05 -9.88 17.20
N SER A 42 6.55 -10.72 16.30
CA SER A 42 7.92 -10.63 15.79
C SER A 42 8.08 -9.35 14.96
N GLU A 43 9.08 -8.54 15.29
CA GLU A 43 9.41 -7.31 14.57
C GLU A 43 9.60 -7.59 13.06
N ASN A 44 10.42 -8.59 12.71
CA ASN A 44 10.67 -8.98 11.32
C ASN A 44 9.40 -9.43 10.57
N GLU A 45 8.44 -10.06 11.25
CA GLU A 45 7.18 -10.45 10.60
C GLU A 45 6.29 -9.23 10.38
N ILE A 46 6.27 -8.31 11.34
CA ILE A 46 5.51 -7.06 11.25
C ILE A 46 6.07 -6.17 10.15
N GLU A 47 7.40 -6.02 10.07
CA GLU A 47 8.09 -5.25 9.04
C GLU A 47 7.72 -5.78 7.64
N ARG A 48 7.79 -7.10 7.43
CA ARG A 48 7.38 -7.72 6.15
C ARG A 48 5.92 -7.47 5.79
N ILE A 49 5.03 -7.40 6.78
CA ILE A 49 3.62 -7.03 6.55
C ILE A 49 3.53 -5.54 6.18
N MET A 50 4.32 -4.68 6.81
CA MET A 50 4.36 -3.25 6.52
C MET A 50 4.90 -2.97 5.13
N ASP A 51 6.00 -3.61 4.71
CA ASP A 51 6.56 -3.54 3.36
C ASP A 51 5.50 -3.92 2.32
N GLY A 52 4.88 -5.08 2.49
CA GLY A 52 3.92 -5.57 1.52
C GLY A 52 2.62 -4.75 1.47
N LEU A 53 2.25 -4.05 2.56
CA LEU A 53 1.16 -3.06 2.54
C LEU A 53 1.58 -1.75 1.84
N LEU A 54 2.85 -1.38 1.94
CA LEU A 54 3.40 -0.18 1.32
C LEU A 54 3.44 -0.30 -0.21
N ASP A 55 3.59 -1.51 -0.75
CA ASP A 55 3.46 -1.81 -2.19
C ASP A 55 2.09 -1.37 -2.78
N PHE A 56 1.07 -1.22 -1.93
CA PHE A 56 -0.27 -0.72 -2.29
C PHE A 56 -0.54 0.69 -1.73
N GLY A 57 0.50 1.48 -1.48
CA GLY A 57 0.38 2.77 -0.79
C GLY A 57 -0.48 3.82 -1.50
N ASP A 58 -0.72 3.66 -2.81
CA ASP A 58 -1.62 4.49 -3.62
C ASP A 58 -3.11 4.06 -3.52
N ASP A 59 -3.38 2.84 -3.06
CA ASP A 59 -4.74 2.35 -2.83
C ASP A 59 -5.25 2.80 -1.44
N LYS A 60 -6.35 3.55 -1.44
CA LYS A 60 -6.94 4.13 -0.23
C LYS A 60 -7.31 3.09 0.83
N GLN A 61 -7.77 1.89 0.43
CA GLN A 61 -8.18 0.86 1.38
C GLN A 61 -6.96 0.27 2.08
N PHE A 62 -5.91 -0.04 1.31
CA PHE A 62 -4.65 -0.53 1.86
C PHE A 62 -3.98 0.51 2.75
N LEU A 63 -4.00 1.79 2.37
CA LEU A 63 -3.46 2.87 3.17
C LEU A 63 -4.14 3.00 4.55
N VAL A 64 -5.47 2.83 4.61
CA VAL A 64 -6.20 2.83 5.89
C VAL A 64 -5.73 1.67 6.78
N LEU A 65 -5.55 0.49 6.19
CA LEU A 65 -5.08 -0.70 6.90
C LEU A 65 -3.64 -0.55 7.39
N TYR A 66 -2.75 -0.05 6.54
CA TYR A 66 -1.37 0.29 6.85
C TYR A 66 -1.26 1.28 8.01
N LYS A 67 -2.01 2.39 7.96
CA LYS A 67 -2.04 3.39 9.05
C LYS A 67 -2.54 2.79 10.37
N LYS A 68 -3.49 1.85 10.31
CA LYS A 68 -3.98 1.13 11.50
C LYS A 68 -2.88 0.27 12.12
N LEU A 69 -2.14 -0.47 11.29
CA LEU A 69 -1.00 -1.28 11.73
C LEU A 69 0.09 -0.39 12.36
N CYS A 70 0.52 0.67 11.67
CA CYS A 70 1.52 1.62 12.16
C CYS A 70 1.19 2.15 13.57
N ARG A 71 -0.06 2.61 13.78
CA ARG A 71 -0.49 3.15 15.09
C ARG A 71 -0.41 2.12 16.21
N HIS A 72 -0.75 0.86 15.93
CA HIS A 72 -0.69 -0.19 16.93
C HIS A 72 0.76 -0.54 17.29
N VAL A 73 1.60 -0.63 16.26
CA VAL A 73 2.98 -1.08 16.37
C VAL A 73 3.92 -0.02 16.93
N TYR A 74 3.58 1.27 16.78
CA TYR A 74 4.42 2.40 17.18
C TYR A 74 4.91 2.33 18.64
N ASN A 75 4.09 1.83 19.56
CA ASN A 75 4.48 1.73 20.97
C ASN A 75 5.62 0.71 21.21
N SER A 76 5.69 -0.33 20.36
CA SER A 76 6.69 -1.40 20.48
C SER A 76 7.93 -1.12 19.62
N TYR A 77 7.73 -0.62 18.40
CA TYR A 77 8.77 -0.45 17.39
C TYR A 77 8.71 0.96 16.76
N PRO A 78 8.96 2.03 17.54
CA PRO A 78 8.80 3.41 17.06
C PRO A 78 9.78 3.78 15.93
N GLN A 79 10.99 3.20 15.94
CA GLN A 79 12.00 3.44 14.89
C GLN A 79 11.54 2.87 13.54
N MET A 80 11.20 1.59 13.48
CA MET A 80 10.69 0.92 12.27
C MET A 80 9.47 1.66 11.69
N VAL A 81 8.51 2.05 12.53
CA VAL A 81 7.35 2.83 12.06
C VAL A 81 7.75 4.19 11.50
N SER A 82 8.74 4.86 12.09
CA SER A 82 9.22 6.16 11.61
C SER A 82 9.92 6.05 10.25
N GLU A 83 10.75 5.03 10.07
CA GLU A 83 11.42 4.71 8.80
C GLU A 83 10.40 4.42 7.70
N HIS A 84 9.38 3.63 8.01
CA HIS A 84 8.28 3.34 7.10
C HIS A 84 7.42 4.56 6.73
N ILE A 85 7.14 5.47 7.67
CA ILE A 85 6.47 6.74 7.36
C ILE A 85 7.32 7.61 6.43
N ALA A 86 8.65 7.63 6.62
CA ALA A 86 9.55 8.35 5.73
C ALA A 86 9.55 7.74 4.31
N LEU A 87 9.60 6.41 4.19
CA LEU A 87 9.50 5.72 2.91
C LEU A 87 8.17 6.03 2.20
N PHE A 88 7.06 6.00 2.93
CA PHE A 88 5.75 6.36 2.37
C PHE A 88 5.74 7.79 1.82
N ARG A 89 6.28 8.76 2.56
CA ARG A 89 6.36 10.16 2.11
C ARG A 89 7.19 10.30 0.84
N MET A 90 8.35 9.67 0.82
CA MET A 90 9.26 9.67 -0.32
C MET A 90 8.61 9.09 -1.59
N GLN A 91 7.83 8.02 -1.45
CA GLN A 91 7.20 7.34 -2.58
C GLN A 91 5.90 8.00 -3.05
N PHE A 92 5.08 8.51 -2.13
CA PHE A 92 3.70 8.89 -2.42
C PHE A 92 3.36 10.37 -2.16
N GLU A 93 4.08 11.09 -1.31
CA GLU A 93 3.77 12.49 -0.93
C GLU A 93 4.77 13.52 -1.50
N GLU A 94 6.00 13.16 -1.86
CA GLU A 94 7.05 14.10 -2.30
C GLU A 94 6.89 14.71 -3.71
N ARG A 95 5.65 14.74 -4.26
CA ARG A 95 5.33 15.35 -5.56
C ARG A 95 4.60 16.69 -5.52
N ASP A 96 4.50 17.35 -4.35
CA ASP A 96 3.85 18.67 -4.25
C ASP A 96 4.79 19.88 -4.16
N ASN A 97 6.12 19.69 -4.22
CA ASN A 97 7.09 20.78 -3.99
C ASN A 97 7.99 21.09 -5.21
N GLY A 98 7.47 21.06 -6.45
CA GLY A 98 8.33 21.24 -7.63
C GLY A 98 7.75 21.87 -8.90
N HIS A 99 6.44 22.10 -9.01
CA HIS A 99 5.84 22.58 -10.27
C HIS A 99 4.89 23.78 -10.08
N GLU A 100 5.27 24.76 -9.26
CA GLU A 100 4.65 26.09 -9.27
C GLU A 100 5.43 27.14 -10.10
N ASN A 101 6.47 26.75 -10.85
CA ASN A 101 7.32 27.72 -11.58
C ASN A 101 7.43 27.47 -13.10
N GLU A 102 6.37 26.99 -13.76
CA GLU A 102 6.29 26.97 -15.25
C GLU A 102 5.07 27.74 -15.78
N GLN A 103 4.74 28.88 -15.16
CA GLN A 103 3.89 29.92 -15.78
C GLN A 103 4.65 31.23 -16.05
N GLN A 104 5.99 31.22 -16.04
CA GLN A 104 6.77 32.43 -16.33
C GLN A 104 7.60 32.38 -17.63
N TYR A 105 7.51 31.33 -18.44
CA TYR A 105 8.07 31.35 -19.80
C TYR A 105 7.12 30.70 -20.80
N LEU A 106 6.38 31.59 -21.51
CA LEU A 106 5.54 31.44 -22.72
C LEU A 106 4.03 31.39 -22.50
#